data_AF-A0A820XYB8-F1
#
_entry.id   AF-A0A820XYB8-F1
#
_cell.length_a   1.000
_cell.length_b   1.000
_cell.length_c   1.000
_cell.angle_alpha   90.00
_cell.angle_beta   90.00
_cell.angle_gamma   90.00
#
_symmetry.space_group_name_H-M   'P 1'
#
loop_
_entity.id
_entity.type
_entity.pdbx_description
1 polymer ?
#
loop_
_entity_poly.entity_id
_entity_poly.type
_entity_poly.pdbx_seq_one_letter_code
_entity_poly.pdbx_strand_id
1 'polypeptide(L)'
;MESCKCPITDEIFEDPAIGDDGHTYERKAITEWLTKNGTSPMTRQPMSVNTLRTNYTVKKMIEELKSTPASQQASCQFQLDVDIRRTRPRPLFQGFGKSIYEVEWINHKGPPIVLLKIDGAKANREASFYVQLGCHPHIVRTFGLVQCNPGSVMLLQECAPHGDLCELLRDNSFKPSERVLWKIFEQICDAMICLADNGIVHGDLACRNVLVFKCNSTEPKDNLVKLTDFGLTRASKMFSIVDCPSMTTMTIIPTRYAAPEILRDP
;
A
#
# COMPACT_ATOMS: atom_id res chain seq x y z
N MET A 1 -4.94 10.12 -1.11
CA MET A 1 -4.29 11.25 -1.83
C MET A 1 -3.77 12.33 -0.87
N GLU A 2 -4.06 12.25 0.44
CA GLU A 2 -3.64 13.24 1.44
C GLU A 2 -2.15 13.14 1.83
N SER A 3 -1.50 11.98 1.71
CA SER A 3 -0.09 11.80 2.06
C SER A 3 0.91 12.55 1.17
N CYS A 4 0.46 13.14 0.06
CA CYS A 4 1.28 13.98 -0.83
C CYS A 4 0.88 15.46 -0.79
N LYS A 5 0.00 15.86 0.15
CA LYS A 5 -0.47 17.24 0.30
C LYS A 5 0.15 17.94 1.49
N CYS A 6 0.42 19.22 1.33
CA CYS A 6 0.95 20.07 2.38
C CYS A 6 -0.13 20.44 3.41
N PRO A 7 0.12 20.29 4.72
CA PRO A 7 -0.84 20.68 5.77
C PRO A 7 -1.14 22.19 5.83
N ILE A 8 -0.27 23.04 5.25
CA ILE A 8 -0.44 24.50 5.24
C ILE A 8 -1.21 24.97 4.00
N THR A 9 -0.89 24.42 2.83
CA THR A 9 -1.44 24.90 1.55
C THR A 9 -2.56 24.02 1.01
N ASP A 10 -2.72 22.79 1.52
CA ASP A 10 -3.60 21.74 0.99
C ASP A 10 -3.35 21.36 -0.48
N GLU A 11 -2.20 21.76 -1.01
CA GLU A 11 -1.74 21.46 -2.37
C GLU A 11 -0.71 20.32 -2.36
N ILE A 12 -0.55 19.65 -3.51
CA ILE A 12 0.48 18.62 -3.69
C ILE A 12 1.85 19.28 -3.54
N PHE A 13 2.79 18.66 -2.81
CA PHE A 13 4.11 19.26 -2.63
C PHE A 13 4.84 19.45 -3.97
N GLU A 14 5.58 20.53 -4.11
CA GLU A 14 6.54 20.75 -5.17
C GLU A 14 7.97 20.59 -4.65
N ASP A 15 8.24 21.11 -3.46
CA ASP A 15 9.50 20.93 -2.75
C ASP A 15 9.23 20.56 -1.29
N PRO A 16 9.01 19.26 -1.00
CA PRO A 16 8.67 18.81 0.34
C PRO A 16 9.85 18.97 1.31
N ALA A 17 9.62 19.69 2.40
CA ALA A 17 10.56 19.92 3.49
C ALA A 17 10.02 19.29 4.80
N ILE A 18 10.81 18.43 5.43
CA ILE A 18 10.49 17.84 6.73
C ILE A 18 11.07 18.69 7.87
N GLY A 19 10.21 19.01 8.84
CA GLY A 19 10.58 19.66 10.09
C GLY A 19 11.17 18.68 11.11
N ASP A 20 11.78 19.22 12.16
CA ASP A 20 12.20 18.46 13.35
C ASP A 20 11.02 17.89 14.15
N ASP A 21 9.81 18.39 13.89
CA ASP A 21 8.54 17.83 14.37
C ASP A 21 8.09 16.56 13.62
N GLY A 22 8.81 16.16 12.56
CA GLY A 22 8.51 14.96 11.76
C GLY A 22 7.42 15.15 10.69
N HIS A 23 6.84 16.35 10.57
CA HIS A 23 5.85 16.65 9.53
C HIS A 23 6.51 17.21 8.26
N THR A 24 5.90 16.91 7.12
CA THR A 24 6.36 17.40 5.82
C THR A 24 5.49 18.56 5.36
N TYR A 25 6.12 19.63 4.91
CA TYR A 25 5.50 20.87 4.49
C TYR A 25 6.02 21.28 3.10
N GLU A 26 5.27 22.10 2.39
CA GLU A 26 5.78 22.79 1.20
C GLU A 26 6.83 23.81 1.65
N ARG A 27 8.06 23.73 1.12
CA ARG A 27 9.20 24.53 1.60
C ARG A 27 8.89 26.02 1.62
N LYS A 28 8.24 26.55 0.59
CA LYS A 28 7.88 27.98 0.54
C LYS A 28 6.93 28.35 1.68
N ALA A 29 5.86 27.58 1.85
CA ALA A 29 4.83 27.84 2.85
C ALA A 29 5.37 27.75 4.29
N ILE A 30 6.19 26.73 4.60
CA ILE A 30 6.76 26.61 5.96
C ILE A 30 7.81 27.68 6.24
N THR A 31 8.60 28.08 5.24
CA THR A 31 9.61 29.15 5.41
C THR A 31 8.95 30.49 5.72
N GLU A 32 7.87 30.83 5.03
CA GLU A 32 7.07 32.03 5.31
C GLU A 32 6.42 31.97 6.69
N TRP A 33 5.84 30.82 7.05
CA TRP A 33 5.23 30.61 8.35
C TRP A 33 6.23 30.78 9.50
N LEU A 34 7.42 30.18 9.39
CA LEU A 34 8.46 30.27 10.41
C LEU A 34 9.06 31.68 10.53
N THR A 35 9.15 32.42 9.42
CA THR A 35 9.59 33.83 9.44
C THR A 35 8.62 34.72 10.20
N LYS A 36 7.31 34.41 10.16
CA LYS A 36 6.27 35.17 10.85
C LYS A 36 6.03 34.74 12.29
N ASN A 37 6.05 33.44 12.56
CA ASN A 37 5.60 32.87 13.84
C ASN A 37 6.71 32.18 14.65
N GLY A 38 7.77 31.67 14.01
CA GLY A 38 8.86 30.95 14.68
C GLY A 38 8.48 29.60 15.30
N THR A 39 7.32 29.02 14.93
CA THR A 39 6.82 27.76 15.51
C THR A 39 6.27 26.82 14.44
N SER A 40 6.28 25.51 14.70
CA SER A 40 5.60 24.51 13.86
C SER A 40 4.09 24.82 13.72
N PRO A 41 3.53 24.80 12.51
CA PRO A 41 2.08 24.95 12.30
C PRO A 41 1.25 23.84 12.95
N MET A 42 1.80 22.62 13.06
CA MET A 42 1.08 21.43 13.54
C MET A 42 1.20 21.26 15.05
N THR A 43 2.41 21.44 15.59
CA THR A 43 2.69 21.15 17.01
C THR A 43 2.83 22.39 17.87
N ARG A 44 2.90 23.58 17.26
CA ARG A 44 3.15 24.89 17.91
C ARG A 44 4.46 24.95 18.70
N GLN A 45 5.36 23.99 18.51
CA GLN A 45 6.68 24.00 19.13
C GLN A 45 7.63 24.93 18.38
N PRO A 46 8.62 25.54 19.06
CA PRO A 46 9.63 26.38 18.41
C PRO A 46 10.36 25.61 17.30
N MET A 47 10.45 26.20 16.12
CA MET A 47 11.10 25.60 14.95
C MET A 47 11.82 26.69 14.14
N SER A 48 12.94 26.34 13.50
CA SER A 48 13.74 27.26 12.70
C SER A 48 13.79 26.83 11.24
N VAL A 49 13.87 27.80 10.32
CA VAL A 49 14.04 27.53 8.88
C VAL A 49 15.30 26.70 8.62
N ASN A 50 16.33 26.87 9.44
CA ASN A 50 17.61 26.17 9.28
C ASN A 50 17.54 24.68 9.65
N THR A 51 16.51 24.24 10.38
CA THR A 51 16.35 22.82 10.75
C THR A 51 15.58 22.01 9.70
N LEU A 52 14.96 22.67 8.72
CA LEU A 52 14.19 22.04 7.64
C LEU A 52 15.09 21.22 6.71
N ARG A 53 14.77 19.94 6.54
CA ARG A 53 15.47 19.03 5.62
C ARG A 53 14.60 18.72 4.42
N THR A 54 15.17 18.44 3.26
CA THR A 54 14.39 17.95 2.11
C THR A 54 13.90 16.53 2.40
N ASN A 55 12.60 16.28 2.24
CA ASN A 55 12.06 14.94 2.32
C ASN A 55 12.19 14.24 0.96
N TYR A 56 13.36 13.63 0.72
CA TYR A 56 13.65 12.95 -0.55
C TYR A 56 12.68 11.80 -0.87
N THR A 57 12.07 11.19 0.15
CA THR A 57 11.05 10.15 -0.03
C THR A 57 9.80 10.71 -0.70
N VAL A 58 9.25 11.79 -0.14
CA VAL A 58 8.06 12.47 -0.70
C VAL A 58 8.41 13.13 -2.04
N LYS A 59 9.61 13.70 -2.16
CA LYS A 59 10.09 14.29 -3.41
C LYS A 59 10.13 13.26 -4.54
N LYS A 60 10.68 12.08 -4.28
CA LYS A 60 10.71 10.99 -5.25
C LYS A 60 9.31 10.46 -5.60
N MET A 61 8.42 10.33 -4.60
CA MET A 61 7.02 9.95 -4.85
C MET A 61 6.30 10.95 -5.76
N ILE A 62 6.56 12.25 -5.59
CA ILE A 62 5.94 13.31 -6.39
C ILE A 62 6.56 13.42 -7.77
N GLU A 63 7.88 13.25 -7.88
CA GLU A 63 8.55 13.17 -9.18
C GLU A 63 8.01 11.98 -9.98
N GLU A 64 7.78 10.82 -9.35
CA GLU A 64 7.10 9.67 -9.96
C GLU A 64 5.65 10.02 -10.41
N LEU A 65 4.92 10.82 -9.62
CA LEU A 65 3.57 11.28 -9.97
C LEU A 65 3.58 12.34 -11.10
N LYS A 66 4.52 13.28 -11.09
CA LYS A 66 4.61 14.41 -12.04
C LYS A 66 5.24 14.02 -13.38
N SER A 67 6.14 13.02 -13.41
CA SER A 67 6.67 12.45 -14.65
C SER A 67 5.61 11.65 -15.42
N THR A 68 4.43 11.45 -14.83
CA THR A 68 3.31 10.77 -15.45
C THR A 68 2.33 11.83 -15.98
N PRO A 69 2.34 12.17 -17.29
CA PRO A 69 1.34 13.07 -17.84
C PRO A 69 -0.07 12.52 -17.61
N ALA A 70 -1.03 13.40 -17.29
CA ALA A 70 -2.39 13.08 -16.89
C ALA A 70 -3.23 12.31 -17.96
N SER A 71 -2.68 12.09 -19.15
CA SER A 71 -3.21 11.22 -20.21
C SER A 71 -2.65 9.79 -20.19
N GLN A 72 -1.77 9.44 -19.24
CA GLN A 72 -1.19 8.11 -18.99
C GLN A 72 -1.55 7.57 -17.59
N GLN A 73 -2.79 7.79 -17.12
CA GLN A 73 -3.39 6.94 -16.08
C GLN A 73 -3.69 5.50 -16.58
N ALA A 74 -3.11 5.11 -17.72
CA ALA A 74 -2.94 3.74 -18.16
C ALA A 74 -1.43 3.38 -18.18
N SER A 75 -1.08 2.42 -17.31
CA SER A 75 -0.03 1.41 -17.48
C SER A 75 1.46 1.78 -17.44
N CYS A 76 2.12 1.51 -16.30
CA CYS A 76 3.35 0.71 -16.36
C CYS A 76 2.94 -0.69 -16.83
N GLN A 77 3.00 -0.92 -18.14
CA GLN A 77 2.67 -2.18 -18.79
C GLN A 77 3.94 -3.01 -18.94
N PHE A 78 3.99 -4.16 -18.26
CA PHE A 78 5.07 -5.12 -18.41
C PHE A 78 4.66 -6.21 -19.41
N GLN A 79 5.63 -6.73 -20.15
CA GLN A 79 5.46 -7.83 -21.09
C GLN A 79 6.08 -9.12 -20.55
N LEU A 80 5.28 -10.19 -20.55
CA LEU A 80 5.75 -11.52 -20.19
C LEU A 80 6.71 -12.04 -21.27
N ASP A 81 7.78 -12.70 -20.84
CA ASP A 81 8.87 -13.23 -21.68
C ASP A 81 9.70 -12.18 -22.42
N VAL A 82 9.48 -10.89 -22.11
CA VAL A 82 10.27 -9.76 -22.60
C VAL A 82 10.93 -9.02 -21.43
N ASP A 83 10.13 -8.53 -20.49
CA ASP A 83 10.63 -7.81 -19.30
C ASP A 83 10.88 -8.77 -18.13
N ILE A 84 9.93 -9.69 -17.95
CA ILE A 84 9.89 -10.65 -16.85
C ILE A 84 9.52 -12.03 -17.38
N ARG A 85 10.07 -13.09 -16.81
CA ARG A 85 9.68 -14.46 -17.12
C ARG A 85 9.28 -15.21 -15.86
N ARG A 86 8.39 -16.19 -16.01
CA ARG A 86 8.10 -17.13 -14.93
C ARG A 86 9.28 -18.07 -14.76
N THR A 87 9.71 -18.26 -13.51
CA THR A 87 10.75 -19.24 -13.18
C THR A 87 10.17 -20.67 -13.18
N ARG A 88 8.85 -20.81 -12.96
CA ARG A 88 8.14 -22.09 -12.91
C ARG A 88 6.82 -22.04 -13.68
N PRO A 89 6.40 -23.17 -14.29
CA PRO A 89 5.13 -23.21 -15.03
C PRO A 89 3.91 -23.22 -14.10
N ARG A 90 4.03 -23.79 -12.90
CA ARG A 90 2.95 -23.86 -11.91
C ARG A 90 2.98 -22.64 -10.98
N PRO A 91 1.82 -22.12 -10.56
CA PRO A 91 1.76 -21.04 -9.58
C PRO A 91 2.26 -21.52 -8.20
N LEU A 92 2.83 -20.59 -7.43
CA LEU A 92 3.15 -20.78 -6.02
C LEU A 92 1.87 -20.95 -5.18
N PHE A 93 0.81 -20.25 -5.57
CA PHE A 93 -0.49 -20.29 -4.92
C PHE A 93 -1.61 -20.17 -5.96
N GLN A 94 -2.71 -20.89 -5.75
CA GLN A 94 -3.91 -20.79 -6.58
C GLN A 94 -5.17 -20.97 -5.72
N GLY A 95 -6.07 -20.00 -5.75
CA GLY A 95 -7.32 -20.04 -4.99
C GLY A 95 -8.19 -18.82 -5.23
N PHE A 96 -9.52 -18.98 -5.12
CA PHE A 96 -10.51 -17.88 -5.22
C PHE A 96 -10.36 -16.96 -6.45
N GLY A 97 -10.00 -17.52 -7.61
CA GLY A 97 -9.80 -16.72 -8.83
C GLY A 97 -8.48 -15.94 -8.88
N LYS A 98 -7.57 -16.17 -7.92
CA LYS A 98 -6.23 -15.60 -7.87
C LYS A 98 -5.17 -16.67 -8.04
N SER A 99 -4.06 -16.32 -8.69
CA SER A 99 -2.88 -17.19 -8.80
C SER A 99 -1.60 -16.37 -8.69
N ILE A 100 -0.65 -16.81 -7.87
CA ILE A 100 0.64 -16.13 -7.68
C ILE A 100 1.73 -16.94 -8.37
N TYR A 101 2.54 -16.29 -9.19
CA TYR A 101 3.68 -16.91 -9.88
C TYR A 101 4.99 -16.27 -9.43
N GLU A 102 6.00 -17.13 -9.26
CA GLU A 102 7.39 -16.70 -9.14
C GLU A 102 7.89 -16.21 -10.51
N VAL A 103 8.49 -15.02 -10.53
CA VAL A 103 8.99 -14.39 -11.75
C VAL A 103 10.36 -13.78 -11.51
N GLU A 104 11.15 -13.64 -12.57
CA GLU A 104 12.43 -12.97 -12.56
C GLU A 104 12.56 -12.00 -13.74
N TRP A 105 13.44 -11.01 -13.57
CA TRP A 105 13.78 -10.05 -14.61
C TRP A 105 14.68 -10.71 -15.66
N ILE A 106 14.38 -10.49 -16.95
CA ILE A 106 15.14 -11.12 -18.04
C ILE A 106 16.42 -10.35 -18.35
N ASN A 107 16.37 -9.01 -18.36
CA ASN A 107 17.45 -8.15 -18.85
C ASN A 107 17.91 -7.07 -17.85
N HIS A 108 17.41 -7.10 -16.62
CA HIS A 108 17.73 -6.10 -15.60
C HIS A 108 17.89 -6.75 -14.22
N LYS A 109 18.70 -6.14 -13.35
CA LYS A 109 18.70 -6.48 -11.92
C LYS A 109 17.71 -5.58 -11.21
N GLY A 110 16.45 -6.02 -11.12
CA GLY A 110 15.42 -5.37 -10.32
C GLY A 110 15.25 -6.00 -8.95
N PRO A 111 14.36 -5.44 -8.09
CA PRO A 111 14.02 -6.05 -6.81
C PRO A 111 13.32 -7.40 -7.03
N PRO A 112 13.28 -8.28 -6.00
CA PRO A 112 12.48 -9.50 -6.03
C PRO A 112 11.01 -9.20 -6.34
N ILE A 113 10.42 -9.97 -7.25
CA ILE A 113 9.07 -9.73 -7.79
C ILE A 113 8.23 -11.01 -7.80
N VAL A 114 6.91 -10.83 -7.73
CA VAL A 114 5.90 -11.88 -7.95
C VAL A 114 4.84 -11.38 -8.91
N LEU A 115 4.18 -12.31 -9.59
CA LEU A 115 3.10 -12.01 -10.52
C LEU A 115 1.77 -12.52 -9.96
N LEU A 116 0.88 -11.62 -9.56
CA LEU A 116 -0.46 -11.95 -9.10
C LEU A 116 -1.44 -11.88 -10.28
N LYS A 117 -1.90 -13.03 -10.75
CA LYS A 117 -2.99 -13.14 -11.71
C LYS A 117 -4.33 -13.07 -10.99
N ILE A 118 -5.22 -12.21 -11.47
CA ILE A 118 -6.60 -12.06 -11.04
C ILE A 118 -7.50 -12.40 -12.23
N ASP A 119 -8.36 -13.40 -12.06
CA ASP A 119 -9.33 -13.84 -13.05
C ASP A 119 -10.73 -13.31 -12.73
N GLY A 120 -11.49 -12.96 -13.77
CA GLY A 120 -12.92 -12.68 -13.67
C GLY A 120 -13.33 -11.26 -14.10
N ALA A 121 -14.63 -11.05 -14.22
CA ALA A 121 -15.20 -9.80 -14.74
C ALA A 121 -14.84 -8.54 -13.92
N LYS A 122 -14.45 -8.71 -12.64
CA LYS A 122 -14.05 -7.62 -11.75
C LYS A 122 -12.55 -7.38 -11.69
N ALA A 123 -11.73 -8.19 -12.38
CA ALA A 123 -10.27 -8.16 -12.29
C ALA A 123 -9.66 -6.78 -12.60
N ASN A 124 -10.15 -6.10 -13.65
CA ASN A 124 -9.67 -4.75 -14.00
C ASN A 124 -9.96 -3.71 -12.92
N ARG A 125 -11.15 -3.75 -12.32
CA ARG A 125 -11.52 -2.83 -11.24
C ARG A 125 -10.67 -3.09 -10.01
N GLU A 126 -10.51 -4.36 -9.63
CA GLU A 126 -9.66 -4.76 -8.51
C GLU A 126 -8.19 -4.33 -8.74
N ALA A 127 -7.65 -4.60 -9.92
CA ALA A 127 -6.29 -4.21 -10.32
C ALA A 127 -6.04 -2.69 -10.20
N SER A 128 -7.04 -1.86 -10.48
CA SER A 128 -6.90 -0.40 -10.37
C SER A 128 -6.58 0.07 -8.94
N PHE A 129 -7.17 -0.57 -7.93
CA PHE A 129 -6.88 -0.25 -6.53
C PHE A 129 -5.46 -0.64 -6.14
N TYR A 130 -4.96 -1.78 -6.62
CA TYR A 130 -3.59 -2.20 -6.38
C TYR A 130 -2.56 -1.22 -6.94
N VAL A 131 -2.79 -0.71 -8.15
CA VAL A 131 -1.91 0.30 -8.75
C VAL A 131 -2.01 1.63 -8.03
N GLN A 132 -3.23 2.07 -7.69
CA GLN A 132 -3.47 3.35 -7.04
C GLN A 132 -2.89 3.42 -5.63
N LEU A 133 -3.00 2.34 -4.85
CA LEU A 133 -2.62 2.33 -3.43
C LEU A 133 -1.23 1.74 -3.17
N GLY A 134 -0.62 1.09 -4.16
CA GLY A 134 0.70 0.48 -4.04
C GLY A 134 1.86 1.46 -3.80
N CYS A 135 1.63 2.77 -3.83
CA CYS A 135 2.62 3.77 -3.43
C CYS A 135 2.70 3.96 -1.90
N HIS A 136 1.71 3.48 -1.15
CA HIS A 136 1.68 3.59 0.31
C HIS A 136 2.76 2.71 0.97
N PRO A 137 3.51 3.20 1.98
CA PRO A 137 4.65 2.47 2.55
C PRO A 137 4.28 1.12 3.18
N HIS A 138 3.05 0.99 3.71
CA HIS A 138 2.56 -0.22 4.38
C HIS A 138 1.52 -1.00 3.55
N ILE A 139 1.40 -0.74 2.24
CA ILE A 139 0.63 -1.55 1.30
C ILE A 139 1.60 -2.16 0.29
N VAL A 140 1.37 -3.41 -0.11
CA VAL A 140 2.22 -4.08 -1.10
C VAL A 140 2.27 -3.29 -2.39
N ARG A 141 3.48 -2.92 -2.81
CA ARG A 141 3.76 -2.17 -4.02
C ARG A 141 3.45 -3.01 -5.25
N THR A 142 2.55 -2.50 -6.06
CA THR A 142 2.34 -2.96 -7.43
C THR A 142 3.11 -2.06 -8.37
N PHE A 143 4.10 -2.63 -9.06
CA PHE A 143 4.92 -1.94 -10.05
C PHE A 143 4.14 -1.64 -11.32
N GLY A 144 3.15 -2.47 -11.66
CA GLY A 144 2.34 -2.28 -12.85
C GLY A 144 1.51 -3.52 -13.22
N LEU A 145 1.04 -3.53 -14.46
CA LEU A 145 0.13 -4.52 -14.99
C LEU A 145 0.77 -5.28 -16.14
N VAL A 146 0.47 -6.57 -16.26
CA VAL A 146 0.72 -7.38 -17.45
C VAL A 146 -0.64 -7.71 -18.06
N GLN A 147 -0.86 -7.26 -19.30
CA GLN A 147 -2.13 -7.48 -19.98
C GLN A 147 -2.20 -8.94 -20.45
N CYS A 148 -3.26 -9.63 -20.04
CA CYS A 148 -3.53 -11.01 -20.43
C CYS A 148 -4.80 -11.07 -21.28
N ASN A 149 -5.12 -12.27 -21.79
CA ASN A 149 -6.36 -12.57 -22.51
C ASN A 149 -7.59 -11.92 -21.86
N PRO A 150 -8.63 -11.57 -22.65
CA PRO A 150 -9.81 -10.87 -22.15
C PRO A 150 -10.42 -11.57 -20.92
N GLY A 151 -10.51 -10.85 -19.80
CA GLY A 151 -11.08 -11.33 -18.55
C GLY A 151 -10.09 -11.69 -17.44
N SER A 152 -8.78 -11.50 -17.65
CA SER A 152 -7.76 -11.66 -16.60
C SER A 152 -6.74 -10.53 -16.62
N VAL A 153 -6.26 -10.12 -15.45
CA VAL A 153 -5.20 -9.13 -15.28
C VAL A 153 -4.09 -9.72 -14.43
N MET A 154 -2.85 -9.45 -14.78
CA MET A 154 -1.71 -9.82 -13.96
C MET A 154 -1.08 -8.55 -13.36
N LEU A 155 -0.76 -8.59 -12.08
CA LEU A 155 -0.12 -7.51 -11.33
C LEU A 155 1.33 -7.91 -11.07
N LEU A 156 2.27 -7.03 -11.40
CA LEU A 156 3.66 -7.19 -11.01
C LEU A 156 3.86 -6.54 -9.64
N GLN A 157 4.19 -7.34 -8.62
CA GLN A 157 4.28 -6.88 -7.24
C GLN A 157 5.67 -7.14 -6.65
N GLU A 158 6.02 -6.38 -5.61
CA GLU A 158 7.19 -6.70 -4.79
C GLU A 158 7.00 -8.04 -4.06
N CYS A 159 8.09 -8.82 -3.98
CA CYS A 159 8.10 -10.08 -3.27
C CYS A 159 8.50 -9.87 -1.80
N ALA A 160 7.75 -10.47 -0.88
CA ALA A 160 8.04 -10.44 0.55
C ALA A 160 9.01 -11.59 0.92
N PRO A 161 10.27 -11.31 1.27
CA PRO A 161 11.28 -12.34 1.50
C PRO A 161 11.01 -13.22 2.73
N HIS A 162 10.18 -12.75 3.67
CA HIS A 162 9.90 -13.46 4.92
C HIS A 162 8.47 -14.02 4.98
N GLY A 163 7.78 -14.11 3.84
CA GLY A 163 6.42 -14.66 3.77
C GLY A 163 5.39 -13.77 4.46
N ASP A 164 4.43 -14.40 5.14
CA ASP A 164 3.36 -13.71 5.85
C ASP A 164 3.53 -13.73 7.37
N LEU A 165 2.86 -12.79 8.04
CA LEU A 165 2.96 -12.59 9.49
C LEU A 165 2.38 -13.79 10.26
N CYS A 166 1.44 -14.56 9.68
CA CYS A 166 0.89 -15.75 10.34
C CYS A 166 1.92 -16.86 10.43
N GLU A 167 2.74 -17.06 9.39
CA GLU A 167 3.87 -18.00 9.45
C GLU A 167 4.97 -17.50 10.38
N LEU A 168 5.34 -16.23 10.29
CA LEU A 168 6.38 -15.64 11.14
C LEU A 168 6.05 -15.74 12.63
N LEU A 169 4.81 -15.44 13.04
CA LEU A 169 4.39 -15.52 14.44
C LEU A 169 4.27 -16.96 14.96
N ARG A 170 4.21 -17.96 14.07
CA ARG A 170 4.24 -19.38 14.43
C ARG A 170 5.66 -19.93 14.51
N ASP A 171 6.64 -19.23 13.98
CA ASP A 171 8.05 -19.61 14.08
C ASP A 171 8.57 -19.35 15.50
N ASN A 172 8.92 -20.43 16.21
CA ASN A 172 9.44 -20.39 17.57
C ASN A 172 10.78 -19.63 17.70
N SER A 173 11.48 -19.40 16.60
CA SER A 173 12.72 -18.60 16.57
C SER A 173 12.45 -17.10 16.63
N PHE A 174 11.28 -16.65 16.15
CA PHE A 174 10.88 -15.25 16.19
C PHE A 174 10.19 -14.95 17.53
N LYS A 175 10.93 -14.33 18.44
CA LYS A 175 10.43 -13.92 19.77
C LYS A 175 10.44 -12.40 19.88
N PRO A 176 9.47 -11.71 19.26
CA PRO A 176 9.47 -10.26 19.20
C PRO A 176 9.25 -9.65 20.58
N SER A 177 9.99 -8.59 20.88
CA SER A 177 9.66 -7.71 22.00
C SER A 177 8.32 -7.03 21.79
N GLU A 178 7.68 -6.59 22.87
CA GLU A 178 6.40 -5.87 22.79
C GLU A 178 6.50 -4.63 21.89
N ARG A 179 7.63 -3.92 21.92
CA ARG A 179 7.87 -2.75 21.07
C ARG A 179 7.88 -3.08 19.57
N VAL A 180 8.36 -4.27 19.21
CA VAL A 180 8.32 -4.76 17.82
C VAL A 180 6.88 -5.05 17.41
N LEU A 181 6.11 -5.72 18.26
CA LEU A 181 4.69 -5.99 18.01
C LEU A 181 3.88 -4.70 17.84
N TRP A 182 4.11 -3.71 18.70
CA TRP A 182 3.50 -2.39 18.55
C TRP A 182 3.86 -1.72 17.23
N LYS A 183 5.13 -1.84 16.79
CA LYS A 183 5.55 -1.27 15.51
C LYS A 183 4.92 -1.98 14.31
N ILE A 184 4.71 -3.29 14.37
CA ILE A 184 3.99 -4.04 13.35
C ILE A 184 2.51 -3.60 13.32
N PHE A 185 1.89 -3.48 14.49
CA PHE A 185 0.49 -3.05 14.61
C PHE A 185 0.27 -1.63 14.06
N GLU A 186 1.16 -0.69 14.38
CA GLU A 186 1.15 0.68 13.85
C GLU A 186 1.13 0.71 12.31
N GLN A 187 1.96 -0.12 11.66
CA GLN A 187 2.02 -0.22 10.20
C GLN A 187 0.74 -0.78 9.59
N ILE A 188 0.13 -1.78 10.25
CA ILE A 188 -1.16 -2.34 9.82
C ILE A 188 -2.25 -1.27 9.93
N CYS A 189 -2.29 -0.51 11.03
CA CYS A 189 -3.23 0.59 11.21
C CYS A 189 -3.06 1.67 10.13
N ASP A 190 -1.83 2.07 9.83
CA ASP A 190 -1.52 3.06 8.80
C ASP A 190 -2.01 2.61 7.41
N ALA A 191 -1.77 1.34 7.05
CA ALA A 191 -2.33 0.76 5.83
C ALA A 191 -3.87 0.77 5.82
N MET A 192 -4.52 0.43 6.94
CA MET A 192 -5.98 0.39 7.04
C MET A 192 -6.62 1.79 6.99
N ILE A 193 -5.96 2.82 7.52
CA ILE A 193 -6.36 4.22 7.36
C ILE A 193 -6.35 4.57 5.87
N CYS A 194 -5.25 4.25 5.16
CA CYS A 194 -5.16 4.48 3.72
C CYS A 194 -6.29 3.80 2.94
N LEU A 195 -6.65 2.55 3.27
CA LEU A 195 -7.79 1.88 2.66
C LEU A 195 -9.11 2.61 2.96
N ALA A 196 -9.34 2.98 4.22
CA ALA A 196 -10.56 3.65 4.66
C ALA A 196 -10.75 5.01 3.96
N ASP A 197 -9.70 5.82 3.84
CA ASP A 197 -9.73 7.12 3.15
C ASP A 197 -10.06 7.00 1.66
N ASN A 198 -9.81 5.84 1.06
CA ASN A 198 -10.16 5.53 -0.32
C ASN A 198 -11.49 4.76 -0.45
N GLY A 199 -12.28 4.67 0.62
CA GLY A 199 -13.57 3.99 0.63
C GLY A 199 -13.47 2.47 0.46
N ILE A 200 -12.29 1.90 0.72
CA ILE A 200 -12.00 0.47 0.64
C ILE A 200 -12.10 -0.10 2.04
N VAL A 201 -13.08 -0.98 2.23
CA VAL A 201 -13.04 -1.93 3.36
C VAL A 201 -12.04 -3.02 2.96
N HIS A 202 -11.32 -3.68 3.88
CA HIS A 202 -10.49 -4.85 3.50
C HIS A 202 -11.26 -6.17 3.53
N GLY A 203 -12.22 -6.34 4.45
CA GLY A 203 -13.12 -7.50 4.51
C GLY A 203 -12.49 -8.86 4.85
N ASP A 204 -11.17 -8.94 4.90
CA ASP A 204 -10.41 -10.14 5.26
C ASP A 204 -9.08 -9.77 5.94
N LEU A 205 -9.11 -8.80 6.85
CA LEU A 205 -7.90 -8.43 7.60
C LEU A 205 -7.49 -9.57 8.53
N ALA A 206 -6.36 -10.21 8.25
CA ALA A 206 -5.79 -11.29 9.04
C ALA A 206 -4.28 -11.36 8.83
N CYS A 207 -3.54 -11.99 9.76
CA CYS A 207 -2.07 -12.07 9.68
C CYS A 207 -1.54 -12.71 8.38
N ARG A 208 -2.32 -13.60 7.74
CA ARG A 208 -1.95 -14.21 6.44
C ARG A 208 -1.94 -13.21 5.28
N ASN A 209 -2.66 -12.10 5.42
CA ASN A 209 -2.73 -11.02 4.42
C ASN A 209 -1.80 -9.85 4.79
N VAL A 210 -0.90 -10.05 5.76
CA VAL A 210 0.15 -9.10 6.15
C VAL A 210 1.49 -9.72 5.79
N LEU A 211 2.15 -9.17 4.77
CA LEU A 211 3.43 -9.67 4.27
C LEU A 211 4.61 -9.04 5.02
N VAL A 212 5.68 -9.80 5.20
CA VAL A 212 6.86 -9.40 5.98
C VAL A 212 8.05 -9.13 5.07
N PHE A 213 8.58 -7.91 5.15
CA PHE A 213 9.73 -7.44 4.36
C PHE A 213 11.01 -7.31 5.18
N LYS A 214 10.88 -6.99 6.46
CA LYS A 214 11.98 -7.02 7.43
C LYS A 214 11.44 -7.54 8.75
N CYS A 215 12.21 -8.39 9.42
CA CYS A 215 11.88 -8.91 10.73
C CYS A 215 13.09 -8.86 11.66
N ASN A 216 12.91 -8.29 12.84
CA ASN A 216 13.90 -8.25 13.89
C ASN A 216 13.21 -8.35 15.25
N SER A 217 13.61 -9.32 16.07
CA SER A 217 12.95 -9.59 17.36
C SER A 217 13.11 -8.47 18.39
N THR A 218 14.13 -7.62 18.28
CA THR A 218 14.48 -6.65 19.34
C THR A 218 14.48 -5.20 18.88
N GLU A 219 14.69 -4.90 17.61
CA GLU A 219 14.76 -3.54 17.06
C GLU A 219 13.48 -3.16 16.30
N PRO A 220 12.57 -2.35 16.87
CA PRO A 220 11.32 -1.97 16.21
C PRO A 220 11.53 -1.33 14.83
N LYS A 221 12.57 -0.50 14.67
CA LYS A 221 12.81 0.22 13.40
C LYS A 221 13.25 -0.68 12.25
N ASP A 222 13.69 -1.90 12.56
CA ASP A 222 14.13 -2.90 11.58
C ASP A 222 13.05 -3.94 11.29
N ASN A 223 11.78 -3.54 11.39
CA ASN A 223 10.63 -4.35 11.04
C ASN A 223 9.76 -3.61 10.02
N LEU A 224 9.41 -4.28 8.93
CA LEU A 224 8.57 -3.73 7.87
C LEU A 224 7.56 -4.78 7.45
N VAL A 225 6.28 -4.44 7.59
CA VAL A 225 5.15 -5.25 7.13
C VAL A 225 4.30 -4.45 6.16
N LYS A 226 3.68 -5.15 5.22
CA LYS A 226 2.80 -4.53 4.23
C LYS A 226 1.54 -5.34 4.03
N LEU A 227 0.42 -4.65 3.94
CA LEU A 227 -0.90 -5.24 3.74
C LEU A 227 -1.10 -5.61 2.27
N THR A 228 -1.67 -6.80 2.03
CA THR A 228 -2.03 -7.30 0.69
C THR A 228 -3.48 -7.80 0.67
N ASP A 229 -3.97 -8.23 -0.50
CA ASP A 229 -5.25 -8.93 -0.65
C ASP A 229 -6.51 -8.18 -0.16
N PHE A 230 -6.48 -6.86 -0.24
CA PHE A 230 -7.65 -5.99 -0.02
C PHE A 230 -8.68 -5.99 -1.18
N GLY A 231 -8.43 -6.78 -2.23
CA GLY A 231 -9.24 -6.81 -3.46
C GLY A 231 -10.56 -7.60 -3.38
N LEU A 232 -10.81 -8.33 -2.29
CA LEU A 232 -12.07 -9.08 -2.09
C LEU A 232 -13.23 -8.23 -1.54
N THR A 233 -13.11 -6.89 -1.58
CA THR A 233 -13.95 -6.06 -0.72
C THR A 233 -14.91 -5.12 -1.40
N ARG A 234 -16.09 -5.04 -0.77
CA ARG A 234 -17.19 -4.13 -1.07
C ARG A 234 -16.66 -2.70 -1.21
N ALA A 235 -17.00 -2.04 -2.31
CA ALA A 235 -17.11 -0.58 -2.30
C ALA A 235 -18.18 -0.25 -1.26
N SER A 236 -17.81 0.39 -0.15
CA SER A 236 -18.78 0.83 0.84
C SER A 236 -19.69 1.86 0.17
N LYS A 237 -21.00 1.59 0.13
CA LYS A 237 -22.03 2.54 -0.33
C LYS A 237 -22.16 3.78 0.56
N MET A 238 -21.37 3.90 1.62
CA MET A 238 -21.64 4.84 2.70
C MET A 238 -21.17 6.27 2.43
N PHE A 239 -20.47 6.54 1.32
CA PHE A 239 -19.99 7.88 0.96
C PHE A 239 -20.28 8.33 -0.50
N SER A 240 -21.18 7.66 -1.22
CA SER A 240 -21.59 8.12 -2.56
C SER A 240 -23.10 8.30 -2.62
N ILE A 241 -23.54 9.55 -2.77
CA ILE A 241 -24.93 10.00 -2.98
C ILE A 241 -25.43 9.61 -4.39
N VAL A 242 -25.03 8.45 -4.92
CA VAL A 242 -25.42 8.03 -6.28
C VAL A 242 -25.76 6.54 -6.25
N ASP A 243 -27.04 6.27 -6.44
CA ASP A 243 -27.63 4.94 -6.51
C ASP A 243 -26.94 4.06 -7.56
N CYS A 244 -26.24 3.02 -7.11
CA CYS A 244 -25.78 1.95 -7.96
C CYS A 244 -26.01 0.58 -7.28
N PRO A 245 -26.87 -0.30 -7.82
CA PRO A 245 -27.20 -1.58 -7.22
C PRO A 245 -26.11 -2.60 -7.58
N SER A 246 -25.07 -2.72 -6.77
CA SER A 246 -24.16 -3.87 -6.85
C SER A 246 -23.90 -4.43 -5.45
N MET A 247 -24.83 -5.27 -5.00
CA MET A 247 -24.58 -6.18 -3.88
C MET A 247 -23.54 -7.20 -4.33
N THR A 248 -22.36 -7.19 -3.70
CA THR A 248 -21.46 -8.34 -3.75
C THR A 248 -21.65 -9.07 -2.43
N THR A 249 -22.39 -10.18 -2.46
CA THR A 249 -22.51 -11.11 -1.34
C THR A 249 -21.14 -11.72 -1.05
N MET A 250 -20.62 -11.57 0.17
CA MET A 250 -19.53 -12.44 0.62
C MET A 250 -20.09 -13.85 0.66
N THR A 251 -19.66 -14.73 -0.25
CA THR A 251 -20.04 -16.15 -0.20
C THR A 251 -19.39 -16.85 0.99
N ILE A 252 -18.33 -16.27 1.57
CA ILE A 252 -17.61 -16.80 2.74
C ILE A 252 -17.19 -15.63 3.63
N ILE A 253 -17.74 -15.55 4.84
CA ILE A 253 -17.34 -14.57 5.87
C ILE A 253 -16.22 -15.20 6.71
N PRO A 254 -15.06 -14.52 6.92
CA PRO A 254 -14.01 -14.99 7.82
C PRO A 254 -14.48 -14.97 9.28
N THR A 255 -15.26 -15.98 9.72
CA THR A 255 -15.98 -15.99 11.00
C THR A 255 -15.11 -15.71 12.23
N ARG A 256 -13.84 -16.13 12.23
CA ARG A 256 -12.89 -15.87 13.33
C ARG A 256 -12.44 -14.41 13.45
N TYR A 257 -12.53 -13.64 12.37
CA TYR A 257 -12.05 -12.26 12.29
C TYR A 257 -13.18 -11.26 11.98
N ALA A 258 -14.40 -11.77 11.82
CA ALA A 258 -15.57 -10.96 11.51
C ALA A 258 -16.03 -10.19 12.75
N ALA A 259 -16.32 -8.91 12.56
CA ALA A 259 -16.96 -8.09 13.58
C ALA A 259 -18.37 -8.64 13.88
N PRO A 260 -18.86 -8.55 15.13
CA PRO A 260 -20.12 -9.17 15.53
C PRO A 260 -21.33 -8.66 14.73
N GLU A 261 -21.34 -7.41 14.28
CA GLU A 261 -22.37 -6.82 13.41
C GLU A 261 -22.42 -7.42 12.00
N ILE A 262 -21.35 -8.08 11.55
CA ILE A 262 -21.33 -8.81 10.27
C ILE A 262 -21.99 -10.20 10.43
N LEU A 263 -21.92 -10.77 11.63
CA LEU A 263 -22.48 -12.08 11.97
C LEU A 263 -23.93 -12.01 12.44
N ARG A 264 -24.37 -10.82 12.86
CA ARG A 264 -25.75 -10.48 13.20
C ARG A 264 -26.41 -9.92 11.94
N ASP A 265 -26.93 -10.77 11.06
CA ASP A 265 -27.72 -10.26 9.92
C ASP A 265 -28.96 -9.48 10.45
N PRO A 266 -29.39 -8.37 9.81
CA PRO A 266 -30.76 -7.87 9.90
C PRO A 266 -31.77 -8.81 9.22
#